data_AF-A0A0Q4N9E9-F1
#
_entry.id   AF-A0A0Q4N9E9-F1
#
_cell.length_a   1.000
_cell.length_b   1.000
_cell.length_c   1.000
_cell.angle_alpha   90.00
_cell.angle_beta   90.00
_cell.angle_gamma   90.00
#
_symmetry.space_group_name_H-M   'P 1'
#
loop_
_entity.id
_entity.type
_entity.pdbx_description
1 polymer ?
#
loop_
_entity_poly.entity_id
_entity_poly.type
_entity_poly.pdbx_seq_one_letter_code
_entity_poly.pdbx_strand_id
1 'polypeptide(L)'
;MLIVEPGRFSLMDDDELVDGVYITIQRARMQHALANLHLVPAKETVALAAEHIAAETGIILSAEQLVQILSLYPVERAKLAEYGWGDTEVSDLLMTVLADFIAGTRWPELRDQINIDRFVGKLRCAARGMGFSLRSA
;
A
#
# COMPACT_ATOMS: atom_id res chain seq x y z
N MET A 1 -1.35 -3.50 -5.84
CA MET A 1 -1.94 -4.82 -5.53
C MET A 1 -2.95 -5.18 -6.62
N LEU A 2 -2.79 -6.32 -7.31
CA LEU A 2 -3.80 -6.79 -8.28
C LEU A 2 -4.92 -7.48 -7.50
N ILE A 3 -6.05 -6.79 -7.32
CA ILE A 3 -7.26 -7.35 -6.71
C ILE A 3 -8.13 -7.87 -7.85
N VAL A 4 -8.33 -9.18 -7.91
CA VAL A 4 -9.32 -9.80 -8.81
C VAL A 4 -10.58 -10.02 -7.99
N GLU A 5 -11.69 -9.48 -8.45
CA GLU A 5 -12.98 -9.65 -7.77
C GLU A 5 -13.36 -11.14 -7.71
N PRO A 6 -13.98 -11.63 -6.61
CA PRO A 6 -14.30 -13.04 -6.45
C PRO A 6 -15.11 -13.64 -7.62
N GLY A 7 -16.09 -12.89 -8.13
CA GLY A 7 -16.89 -13.33 -9.28
C GLY A 7 -16.11 -13.37 -10.59
N ARG A 8 -15.10 -12.51 -10.75
CA ARG A 8 -14.20 -12.58 -11.90
C ARG A 8 -13.24 -13.75 -11.77
N PHE A 9 -12.69 -13.98 -10.57
CA PHE A 9 -11.81 -15.11 -10.31
C PHE A 9 -12.51 -16.45 -10.58
N SER A 10 -13.76 -16.61 -10.15
CA SER A 10 -14.53 -17.85 -10.35
C SER A 10 -14.87 -18.16 -11.80
N LEU A 11 -14.69 -17.20 -12.71
CA LEU A 11 -14.96 -17.34 -14.14
C LEU A 11 -13.68 -17.45 -14.96
N MET A 12 -12.50 -17.39 -14.32
CA MET A 12 -11.22 -17.60 -15.01
C MET A 12 -11.11 -19.05 -15.44
N ASP A 13 -10.61 -19.27 -16.65
CA ASP A 13 -10.34 -20.59 -17.17
C ASP A 13 -9.13 -21.22 -16.46
N ASP A 14 -9.12 -22.54 -16.32
CA ASP A 14 -8.07 -23.26 -15.61
C ASP A 14 -6.68 -23.03 -16.24
N ASP A 15 -6.60 -22.96 -17.57
CA ASP A 15 -5.35 -22.68 -18.28
C ASP A 15 -4.86 -21.24 -18.01
N GLU A 16 -5.79 -20.27 -17.91
CA GLU A 16 -5.46 -18.88 -17.50
C GLU A 16 -4.98 -18.81 -16.04
N LEU A 17 -5.52 -19.67 -15.17
CA LEU A 17 -5.12 -19.76 -13.76
C LEU A 17 -3.77 -20.47 -13.55
N VAL A 18 -3.35 -21.35 -14.45
CA VAL A 18 -2.10 -22.13 -14.30
C VAL A 18 -0.92 -21.47 -15.03
N ASP A 19 -1.16 -20.95 -16.23
CA ASP A 19 -0.11 -20.42 -17.11
C ASP A 19 -0.29 -18.94 -17.45
N GLY A 20 -1.40 -18.33 -17.03
CA GLY A 20 -1.68 -16.92 -17.30
C GLY A 20 -0.85 -15.93 -16.49
N VAL A 21 -0.97 -14.67 -16.89
CA VAL A 21 -0.30 -13.53 -16.26
C VAL A 21 -0.69 -13.40 -14.79
N TYR A 22 -1.94 -13.72 -14.45
CA TYR A 22 -2.45 -13.65 -13.08
C TYR A 22 -1.60 -14.47 -12.11
N ILE A 23 -1.45 -15.77 -12.33
CA ILE A 23 -0.74 -16.65 -11.39
C ILE A 23 0.76 -16.40 -11.40
N THR A 24 1.33 -16.00 -12.54
CA THR A 24 2.73 -15.59 -12.62
C THR A 24 3.00 -14.40 -11.70
N ILE A 25 2.13 -13.39 -11.71
CA ILE A 25 2.22 -12.24 -10.80
C ILE A 25 2.04 -12.68 -9.35
N GLN A 26 1.05 -13.52 -9.04
CA GLN A 26 0.84 -13.98 -7.65
C GLN A 26 2.03 -14.79 -7.12
N ARG A 27 2.59 -15.69 -7.93
CA ARG A 27 3.77 -16.49 -7.60
C ARG A 27 4.98 -15.60 -7.32
N ALA A 28 5.27 -14.64 -8.18
CA ALA A 28 6.37 -13.70 -7.98
C ALA A 28 6.20 -12.88 -6.69
N ARG A 29 4.98 -12.39 -6.42
CA ARG A 29 4.67 -11.67 -5.16
C ARG A 29 4.90 -12.53 -3.93
N MET A 30 4.40 -13.77 -3.93
CA MET A 30 4.59 -14.70 -2.80
C MET A 30 6.06 -15.06 -2.59
N GLN A 31 6.78 -15.37 -3.67
CA GLN A 31 8.21 -15.70 -3.59
C GLN A 31 9.02 -14.54 -3.02
N HIS A 32 8.76 -13.32 -3.49
CA HIS A 32 9.40 -12.13 -2.95
C HIS A 32 9.09 -11.93 -1.45
N ALA A 33 7.82 -12.08 -1.05
CA ALA A 33 7.43 -11.95 0.36
C ALA A 33 8.15 -12.98 1.26
N LEU A 34 8.25 -14.23 0.81
CA LEU A 34 8.88 -15.31 1.57
C LEU A 34 10.41 -15.13 1.64
N ALA A 35 11.05 -14.79 0.53
CA ALA A 35 12.50 -14.56 0.49
C ALA A 35 12.92 -13.41 1.41
N ASN A 36 12.07 -12.39 1.52
CA ASN A 36 12.35 -11.15 2.24
C ASN A 36 11.62 -11.03 3.58
N LEU A 37 11.15 -12.14 4.16
CA LEU A 37 10.35 -12.15 5.39
C LEU A 37 11.09 -11.52 6.59
N HIS A 38 12.41 -11.59 6.59
CA HIS A 38 13.29 -11.03 7.62
C HIS A 38 13.65 -9.56 7.39
N LEU A 39 13.38 -8.99 6.20
CA LEU A 39 13.73 -7.61 5.91
C LEU A 39 12.82 -6.65 6.68
N VAL A 40 13.46 -5.69 7.34
CA VAL A 40 12.79 -4.61 8.07
C VAL A 40 13.39 -3.30 7.59
N PRO A 41 12.57 -2.31 7.18
CA PRO A 41 13.08 -1.02 6.76
C PRO A 41 13.87 -0.32 7.87
N ALA A 42 14.92 0.40 7.49
CA ALA A 42 15.67 1.24 8.42
C ALA A 42 14.76 2.31 9.06
N LYS A 43 15.03 2.68 10.31
CA LYS A 43 14.18 3.62 11.06
C LYS A 43 14.04 4.96 10.34
N GLU A 44 15.14 5.44 9.76
CA GLU A 44 15.21 6.69 9.00
C GLU A 44 14.31 6.61 7.76
N THR A 45 14.35 5.49 7.04
CA THR A 45 13.48 5.23 5.88
C THR A 45 12.00 5.27 6.26
N VAL A 46 11.63 4.67 7.40
CA VAL A 46 10.24 4.69 7.87
C VAL A 46 9.82 6.10 8.31
N ALA A 47 10.69 6.85 8.97
CA ALA A 47 10.40 8.22 9.38
C ALA A 47 10.12 9.12 8.18
N LEU A 48 10.97 9.05 7.14
CA LEU A 48 10.78 9.79 5.89
C LEU A 48 9.48 9.40 5.17
N ALA A 49 9.16 8.10 5.12
CA ALA A 49 7.91 7.62 4.55
C ALA A 49 6.69 8.15 5.31
N ALA A 50 6.72 8.17 6.64
CA ALA A 50 5.64 8.69 7.47
C ALA A 50 5.46 10.20 7.28
N GLU A 51 6.55 10.96 7.20
CA GLU A 51 6.53 12.39 6.91
C GLU A 51 5.91 12.70 5.55
N HIS A 52 6.25 11.91 4.53
CA HIS A 52 5.67 12.07 3.20
C HIS A 52 4.18 11.74 3.16
N ILE A 53 3.76 10.63 3.77
CA ILE A 53 2.34 10.29 3.93
C ILE A 53 1.58 11.48 4.55
N ALA A 54 2.16 12.07 5.60
CA ALA A 54 1.59 13.23 6.26
C ALA A 54 1.64 14.51 5.40
N ALA A 55 2.56 14.64 4.44
CA ALA A 55 2.56 15.75 3.50
C ALA A 55 1.44 15.61 2.46
N GLU A 56 1.29 14.42 1.87
CA GLU A 56 0.34 14.15 0.78
C GLU A 56 -1.12 14.03 1.26
N THR A 57 -1.32 13.43 2.44
CA THR A 57 -2.68 13.17 2.95
C THR A 57 -3.04 14.04 4.15
N GLY A 58 -2.02 14.58 4.84
CA GLY A 58 -2.17 15.21 6.15
C GLY A 58 -2.68 14.27 7.25
N ILE A 59 -2.59 12.96 7.06
CA ILE A 59 -2.78 11.96 8.12
C ILE A 59 -1.43 11.79 8.83
N ILE A 60 -1.42 11.96 10.15
CA ILE A 60 -0.19 11.87 10.95
C ILE A 60 -0.02 10.45 11.45
N LEU A 61 1.11 9.83 11.08
CA LEU A 61 1.56 8.54 11.58
C LEU A 61 2.92 8.71 12.27
N SER A 62 3.11 8.07 13.43
CA SER A 62 4.45 7.86 13.96
C SER A 62 5.19 6.79 13.13
N ALA A 63 6.52 6.80 13.15
CA ALA A 63 7.30 5.75 12.51
C ALA A 63 6.94 4.36 13.07
N GLU A 64 6.66 4.26 14.38
CA GLU A 64 6.24 3.01 15.01
C GLU A 64 4.88 2.52 14.46
N GLN A 65 3.89 3.41 14.33
CA GLN A 65 2.60 3.08 13.72
C GLN A 65 2.78 2.60 12.27
N LEU A 66 3.64 3.26 11.50
CA LEU A 66 3.91 2.85 10.13
C LEU A 66 4.60 1.48 10.06
N VAL A 67 5.53 1.16 10.97
CA VAL A 67 6.10 -0.20 11.08
C VAL A 67 5.01 -1.24 11.37
N GLN A 68 4.10 -0.94 12.32
CA GLN A 68 3.00 -1.84 12.67
C GLN A 68 2.07 -2.06 11.49
N ILE A 69 1.69 -1.01 10.76
CA ILE A 69 0.89 -1.13 9.53
C ILE A 69 1.64 -1.99 8.52
N LEU A 70 2.90 -1.70 8.22
CA LEU A 70 3.71 -2.44 7.25
C LEU A 70 3.94 -3.91 7.62
N SER A 71 3.82 -4.29 8.89
CA SER A 71 3.85 -5.70 9.29
C SER A 71 2.69 -6.52 8.70
N LEU A 72 1.59 -5.87 8.33
CA LEU A 72 0.43 -6.46 7.66
C LEU A 72 0.62 -6.54 6.13
N TYR A 73 1.62 -5.86 5.57
CA TYR A 73 1.90 -5.74 4.14
C TYR A 73 3.34 -6.19 3.83
N PRO A 74 3.61 -7.51 3.89
CA PRO A 74 4.97 -8.03 3.88
C PRO A 74 5.75 -7.76 2.58
N VAL A 75 5.07 -7.68 1.43
CA VAL A 75 5.70 -7.35 0.14
C VAL A 75 6.16 -5.90 0.14
N GLU A 76 5.28 -4.98 0.52
CA GLU A 76 5.53 -3.55 0.51
C GLU A 76 6.57 -3.17 1.57
N ARG A 77 6.53 -3.81 2.75
CA ARG A 77 7.58 -3.70 3.77
C ARG A 77 8.95 -4.12 3.22
N ALA A 78 9.03 -5.27 2.54
CA ALA A 78 10.27 -5.76 1.97
C ALA A 78 10.82 -4.80 0.90
N LYS A 79 9.96 -4.30 0.01
CA LYS A 79 10.35 -3.32 -1.01
C LYS A 79 10.87 -2.02 -0.41
N LEU A 80 10.22 -1.50 0.63
CA LEU A 80 10.70 -0.32 1.35
C LEU A 80 12.06 -0.57 2.02
N ALA A 81 12.30 -1.79 2.52
CA ALA A 81 13.58 -2.15 3.12
C ALA A 81 14.71 -2.27 2.08
N GLU A 82 14.39 -2.76 0.88
CA GLU A 82 15.36 -3.02 -0.19
C GLU A 82 15.71 -1.76 -0.99
N TYR A 83 14.70 -1.00 -1.40
CA TYR A 83 14.88 0.16 -2.30
C TYR A 83 14.87 1.50 -1.56
N GLY A 84 14.42 1.51 -0.30
CA GLY A 84 14.29 2.73 0.47
C GLY A 84 13.12 3.61 0.00
N TRP A 85 13.04 4.80 0.59
CA TRP A 85 11.96 5.76 0.32
C TRP A 85 12.13 6.54 -1.00
N GLY A 86 13.37 6.70 -1.49
CA GLY A 86 13.66 7.51 -2.67
C GLY A 86 13.16 6.93 -4.00
N ASP A 87 12.61 5.72 -3.97
CA ASP A 87 12.04 5.04 -5.12
C ASP A 87 10.56 5.43 -5.29
N THR A 88 10.20 5.95 -6.47
CA THR A 88 8.83 6.41 -6.76
C THR A 88 7.81 5.27 -6.74
N GLU A 89 8.19 4.05 -7.13
CA GLU A 89 7.28 2.90 -7.06
C GLU A 89 6.99 2.53 -5.60
N VAL A 90 7.99 2.65 -4.71
CA VAL A 90 7.80 2.43 -3.28
C VAL A 90 6.88 3.47 -2.65
N SER A 91 7.00 4.74 -3.07
CA SER A 91 6.08 5.80 -2.62
C SER A 91 4.61 5.48 -2.97
N ASP A 92 4.32 5.16 -4.22
CA ASP A 92 2.96 4.82 -4.67
C ASP A 92 2.41 3.57 -3.98
N LEU A 93 3.28 2.59 -3.71
CA LEU A 93 2.93 1.40 -2.94
C LEU A 93 2.55 1.76 -1.50
N LEU A 94 3.28 2.66 -0.84
CA LEU A 94 2.98 3.09 0.52
C LEU A 94 1.66 3.87 0.60
N MET A 95 1.36 4.70 -0.40
CA MET A 95 0.06 5.37 -0.49
C MET A 95 -1.08 4.37 -0.68
N THR A 96 -0.83 3.30 -1.45
CA THR A 96 -1.78 2.19 -1.60
C THR A 96 -1.98 1.42 -0.30
N VAL A 97 -0.90 1.13 0.45
CA VAL A 97 -0.96 0.50 1.78
C VAL A 97 -1.81 1.33 2.74
N LEU A 98 -1.59 2.65 2.76
CA LEU A 98 -2.35 3.56 3.62
C LEU A 98 -3.85 3.57 3.27
N ALA A 99 -4.17 3.67 1.98
CA ALA A 99 -5.55 3.66 1.51
C ALA A 99 -6.26 2.35 1.84
N ASP A 100 -5.55 1.23 1.71
CA ASP A 100 -6.10 -0.10 2.00
C ASP A 100 -6.32 -0.29 3.49
N PHE A 101 -5.33 0.09 4.31
CA PHE A 101 -5.42 -0.02 5.77
C PHE A 101 -6.56 0.81 6.36
N ILE A 102 -6.80 2.02 5.84
CA ILE A 102 -7.81 2.94 6.38
C ILE A 102 -9.21 2.66 5.81
N ALA A 103 -9.30 2.32 4.53
CA ALA A 103 -10.58 2.33 3.81
C ALA A 103 -10.80 1.10 2.91
N GLY A 104 -9.91 0.11 2.92
CA GLY A 104 -10.02 -1.10 2.10
C GLY A 104 -10.02 -0.82 0.60
N THR A 105 -9.32 0.23 0.17
CA THR A 105 -9.24 0.65 -1.24
C THR A 105 -7.78 0.91 -1.64
N ARG A 106 -7.47 0.89 -2.93
CA ARG A 106 -6.15 1.34 -3.42
C ARG A 106 -6.07 2.86 -3.57
N TRP A 107 -4.84 3.38 -3.64
CA TRP A 107 -4.60 4.75 -4.06
C TRP A 107 -5.09 4.98 -5.50
N PRO A 108 -5.68 6.15 -5.82
CA PRO A 108 -6.10 6.46 -7.17
C PRO A 108 -4.91 6.47 -8.13
N GLU A 109 -5.12 5.91 -9.31
CA GLU A 109 -4.18 5.97 -10.42
C GLU A 109 -4.74 6.91 -11.49
N LEU A 110 -3.87 7.39 -12.40
CA LEU A 110 -4.26 8.31 -13.48
C LEU A 110 -5.47 7.81 -14.30
N ARG A 111 -5.58 6.49 -14.48
CA ARG A 111 -6.68 5.86 -15.23
C ARG A 111 -8.05 5.96 -14.58
N ASP A 112 -8.13 6.28 -13.29
CA ASP A 112 -9.39 6.27 -12.54
C ASP A 112 -10.22 7.53 -12.77
N GLN A 113 -9.62 8.61 -13.29
CA GLN A 113 -10.29 9.90 -13.50
C GLN A 113 -10.95 10.45 -12.23
N ILE A 114 -10.33 10.20 -11.07
CA ILE A 114 -10.81 10.64 -9.76
C ILE A 114 -10.19 11.99 -9.39
N ASN A 115 -10.99 12.85 -8.76
CA ASN A 115 -10.47 14.04 -8.08
C ASN A 115 -9.70 13.62 -6.81
N ILE A 116 -8.37 13.76 -6.84
CA ILE A 116 -7.47 13.34 -5.75
C ILE A 116 -7.80 14.07 -4.45
N ASP A 117 -8.06 15.38 -4.47
CA ASP A 117 -8.37 16.16 -3.26
C ASP A 117 -9.64 15.63 -2.57
N ARG A 118 -10.66 15.26 -3.35
CA ARG A 118 -11.89 14.66 -2.83
C ARG A 118 -11.61 13.29 -2.23
N PHE A 119 -10.77 12.47 -2.88
CA PHE A 119 -10.36 11.18 -2.35
C PHE A 119 -9.62 11.33 -1.02
N VAL A 120 -8.59 12.20 -0.97
CA VAL A 120 -7.82 12.49 0.25
C VAL A 120 -8.73 13.02 1.35
N GLY A 121 -9.68 13.92 1.04
CA GLY A 121 -10.66 14.40 2.01
C GLY A 121 -11.52 13.29 2.63
N LYS A 122 -11.92 12.28 1.84
CA LYS A 122 -12.63 11.10 2.35
C LYS A 122 -11.72 10.19 3.18
N LEU A 123 -10.48 9.97 2.72
CA LEU A 123 -9.50 9.17 3.44
C LEU A 123 -9.18 9.78 4.81
N ARG A 124 -8.96 11.10 4.89
CA ARG A 124 -8.80 11.83 6.16
C ARG A 124 -10.01 11.68 7.08
N CYS A 125 -11.22 11.73 6.53
CA CYS A 125 -12.43 11.53 7.32
C CYS A 125 -12.51 10.12 7.92
N ALA A 126 -12.15 9.09 7.14
CA ALA A 126 -12.08 7.71 7.62
C ALA A 126 -10.97 7.54 8.68
N ALA A 127 -9.78 8.08 8.42
CA ALA A 127 -8.65 8.06 9.37
C ALA A 127 -9.02 8.67 10.72
N ARG A 128 -9.71 9.83 10.71
CA ARG A 128 -10.23 10.45 11.94
C ARG A 128 -11.21 9.54 12.68
N GLY A 129 -12.08 8.85 11.94
CA GLY A 129 -13.02 7.87 12.53
C GLY A 129 -12.31 6.68 13.19
N MET A 130 -11.12 6.32 12.71
CA MET A 130 -10.26 5.29 13.30
C MET A 130 -9.36 5.80 14.44
N GLY A 131 -9.42 7.10 14.76
CA GLY A 131 -8.64 7.72 15.84
C GLY A 131 -7.28 8.29 15.45
N PHE A 132 -6.98 8.41 14.14
CA PHE A 132 -5.75 9.06 13.69
C PHE A 132 -5.81 10.59 13.85
N SER A 133 -4.64 11.17 14.14
CA SER A 133 -4.45 12.62 14.14
C SER A 133 -4.29 13.14 12.71
N LEU A 134 -4.77 14.36 12.47
CA LEU A 134 -4.65 15.03 11.17
C LEU A 134 -3.86 16.32 11.32
N ARG A 135 -3.06 16.68 10.32
CA ARG A 135 -2.49 18.03 10.21
C ARG A 135 -3.62 19.03 10.05
N SER A 136 -3.54 20.12 10.81
CA SER A 136 -4.37 21.31 10.61
C SER A 136 -4.29 21.72 9.14
N ALA A 137 -5.45 21.95 8.53
CA ALA A 137 -5.52 22.44 7.15
C ALA A 137 -4.97 23.87 7.05
#